data_AF-A0A0L6CK23-F1
#
_entry.id   AF-A0A0L6CK23-F1
#
_cell.length_a   1.000
_cell.length_b   1.000
_cell.length_c   1.000
_cell.angle_alpha   90.00
_cell.angle_beta   90.00
_cell.angle_gamma   90.00
#
_symmetry.space_group_name_H-M   'P 1'
#
loop_
_entity.id
_entity.type
_entity.pdbx_description
1 polymer ?
#
loop_
_entity_poly.entity_id
_entity_poly.type
_entity_poly.pdbx_seq_one_letter_code
_entity_poly.pdbx_strand_id
1 'polypeptide(L)'
;MANRYAPPQERFWAKVAKGDGCWEWTGATWANGYGQFNNQSRRCLAHRVSYELANGPIADGMTVDHLCRNKRCVRPEHLEAVTRGDNVRRWAATITHCPQGHEYSAENTRVWKGKRNCITCQREAKRRAA
;
A
#
# COMPACT_ATOMS: atom_id res chain seq x y z
N MET A 1 -25.75 -12.17 -12.34
CA MET A 1 -24.66 -13.06 -11.86
C MET A 1 -23.55 -13.04 -12.90
N ALA A 2 -22.29 -12.73 -12.52
CA ALA A 2 -21.20 -12.64 -13.49
C ALA A 2 -20.86 -14.02 -14.08
N ASN A 3 -20.76 -14.10 -15.41
CA ASN A 3 -20.40 -15.31 -16.13
C ASN A 3 -18.99 -15.79 -15.70
N ARG A 4 -18.90 -16.95 -15.06
CA ARG A 4 -17.62 -17.52 -14.61
C ARG A 4 -16.68 -17.89 -15.76
N TYR A 5 -17.20 -18.01 -16.99
CA TYR A 5 -16.46 -18.39 -18.20
C TYR A 5 -15.93 -17.19 -19.00
N ALA A 6 -16.27 -15.95 -18.63
CA ALA A 6 -15.70 -14.77 -19.26
C ALA A 6 -14.18 -14.66 -18.95
N PRO A 7 -13.38 -14.06 -19.85
CA PRO A 7 -11.96 -13.84 -19.62
C PRO A 7 -11.68 -13.13 -18.28
N PRO A 8 -10.57 -13.45 -17.58
CA PRO A 8 -10.27 -12.86 -16.27
C PRO A 8 -10.29 -11.33 -16.26
N GLN A 9 -9.82 -10.69 -17.33
CA GLN A 9 -9.81 -9.23 -17.45
C GLN A 9 -11.22 -8.64 -17.46
N GLU A 10 -12.16 -9.24 -18.18
CA GLU A 10 -13.56 -8.79 -18.22
C GLU A 10 -14.21 -8.94 -16.83
N ARG A 11 -14.01 -10.11 -16.20
CA ARG A 11 -14.47 -10.37 -14.82
C ARG A 11 -13.86 -9.42 -13.80
N PHE A 12 -12.63 -8.96 -14.03
CA PHE A 12 -11.94 -8.01 -13.17
C PHE A 12 -12.59 -6.63 -13.29
N TRP A 13 -12.67 -6.08 -14.50
CA TRP A 13 -13.20 -4.73 -14.73
C TRP A 13 -14.69 -4.60 -14.42
N ALA A 14 -15.47 -5.68 -14.50
CA ALA A 14 -16.85 -5.72 -14.03
C ALA A 14 -17.01 -5.50 -12.51
N LYS A 15 -15.92 -5.58 -11.74
CA LYS A 15 -15.88 -5.37 -10.27
C LYS A 15 -15.20 -4.06 -9.88
N VAL A 16 -15.14 -3.11 -10.80
CA VAL A 16 -14.48 -1.82 -10.61
C VAL A 16 -15.48 -0.70 -10.84
N ALA A 17 -15.73 0.10 -9.82
CA ALA A 17 -16.45 1.35 -9.96
C ALA A 17 -15.46 2.45 -10.36
N LYS A 18 -15.49 2.86 -11.64
CA LYS A 18 -14.62 3.92 -12.17
C LYS A 18 -15.21 5.30 -11.87
N GLY A 19 -14.34 6.25 -11.57
CA GLY A 19 -14.64 7.68 -11.43
C GLY A 19 -13.40 8.50 -11.75
N ASP A 20 -13.47 9.82 -11.58
CA ASP A 20 -12.39 10.74 -11.94
C ASP A 20 -11.15 10.60 -11.03
N GLY A 21 -11.37 10.14 -9.79
CA GLY A 21 -10.34 9.90 -8.78
C GLY A 21 -9.89 8.44 -8.71
N CYS A 22 -10.10 7.81 -7.55
CA CYS A 22 -9.84 6.39 -7.38
C CYS A 22 -10.85 5.54 -8.14
N TRP A 23 -10.39 4.41 -8.68
CA TRP A 23 -11.28 3.36 -9.19
C TRP A 23 -11.47 2.32 -8.10
N GLU A 24 -12.66 2.26 -7.52
CA GLU A 24 -12.92 1.44 -6.33
C GLU A 24 -13.17 -0.02 -6.69
N TRP A 25 -12.47 -0.91 -6.02
CA TRP A 25 -12.78 -2.33 -6.05
C TRP A 25 -14.08 -2.63 -5.30
N THR A 26 -15.08 -3.17 -5.99
CA THR A 26 -16.39 -3.51 -5.43
C THR A 26 -16.54 -5.00 -5.09
N GLY A 27 -15.49 -5.79 -5.34
CA GLY A 27 -15.45 -7.21 -5.02
C GLY A 27 -15.07 -7.52 -3.57
N ALA A 28 -14.77 -8.80 -3.31
CA ALA A 28 -14.30 -9.26 -2.00
C ALA A 28 -13.01 -8.54 -1.58
N THR A 29 -12.81 -8.41 -0.27
CA THR A 29 -11.60 -7.81 0.32
C THR A 29 -11.02 -8.74 1.37
N TRP A 30 -9.71 -8.65 1.58
CA TRP A 30 -9.02 -9.29 2.70
C TRP A 30 -9.28 -8.52 4.01
N ALA A 31 -9.06 -9.15 5.16
CA ALA A 31 -9.26 -8.53 6.48
C ALA A 31 -8.45 -7.23 6.69
N ASN A 32 -7.33 -7.07 5.99
CA ASN A 32 -6.49 -5.87 6.03
C ASN A 32 -6.93 -4.75 5.05
N GLY A 33 -8.05 -4.94 4.35
CA GLY A 33 -8.71 -3.96 3.48
C GLY A 33 -8.36 -4.02 2.00
N TYR A 34 -7.42 -4.87 1.57
CA TYR A 34 -7.05 -4.97 0.15
C TYR A 34 -8.10 -5.74 -0.66
N GLY A 35 -8.37 -5.27 -1.88
CA GLY A 35 -9.20 -6.00 -2.84
C GLY A 35 -8.63 -7.39 -3.16
N GLN A 36 -9.53 -8.37 -3.21
CA GLN A 36 -9.23 -9.76 -3.56
C GLN A 36 -9.91 -10.10 -4.89
N PHE A 37 -9.13 -10.56 -5.85
CA PHE A 37 -9.62 -11.09 -7.10
C PHE A 37 -9.29 -12.57 -7.22
N ASN A 38 -10.27 -13.38 -7.61
CA ASN A 38 -10.03 -14.78 -7.94
C ASN A 38 -9.83 -14.91 -9.46
N ASN A 39 -8.58 -15.09 -9.86
CA ASN A 39 -8.20 -15.41 -11.22
C ASN A 39 -8.11 -16.94 -11.35
N GLN A 40 -9.18 -17.55 -11.87
CA GLN A 40 -9.35 -19.01 -11.94
C GLN A 40 -9.24 -19.66 -10.54
N SER A 41 -8.10 -20.30 -10.25
CA SER A 41 -7.81 -20.99 -8.99
C SER A 41 -6.81 -20.24 -8.10
N ARG A 42 -6.36 -19.04 -8.50
CA ARG A 42 -5.41 -18.22 -7.73
C ARG A 42 -6.09 -16.97 -7.18
N ARG A 43 -6.03 -16.83 -5.86
CA ARG A 43 -6.42 -15.59 -5.16
C ARG A 43 -5.28 -14.59 -5.28
N CYS A 44 -5.58 -13.45 -5.92
CA CYS A 44 -4.63 -12.37 -6.16
C CYS A 44 -5.10 -11.08 -5.49
N LEU A 45 -4.17 -10.15 -5.26
CA LEU A 45 -4.48 -8.78 -4.84
C LEU A 45 -4.99 -7.99 -6.04
N ALA A 46 -6.15 -7.34 -5.90
CA ALA A 46 -6.82 -6.67 -7.01
C ALA A 46 -5.96 -5.56 -7.65
N HIS A 47 -5.26 -4.76 -6.83
CA HIS A 47 -4.38 -3.72 -7.34
C HIS A 47 -3.19 -4.28 -8.13
N ARG A 48 -2.63 -5.44 -7.74
CA ARG A 48 -1.54 -6.08 -8.50
C ARG A 48 -2.04 -6.57 -9.86
N VAL A 49 -3.22 -7.17 -9.88
CA VAL A 49 -3.87 -7.60 -11.14
C VAL A 49 -4.09 -6.39 -12.05
N SER A 50 -4.59 -5.27 -11.51
CA SER A 50 -4.78 -4.06 -12.31
C SER A 50 -3.47 -3.48 -12.83
N TYR A 51 -2.41 -3.49 -12.03
CA TYR A 51 -1.09 -3.06 -12.47
C TYR A 51 -0.59 -3.94 -13.62
N GLU A 52 -0.70 -5.26 -13.48
CA GLU A 52 -0.22 -6.21 -14.49
C GLU A 52 -0.99 -6.12 -15.82
N LEU A 53 -2.30 -5.87 -15.76
CA LEU A 53 -3.14 -5.67 -16.94
C LEU A 53 -2.76 -4.40 -17.72
N ALA A 54 -2.24 -3.37 -17.05
CA ALA A 54 -1.91 -2.09 -17.67
C ALA A 54 -0.43 -1.95 -18.06
N ASN A 55 0.48 -2.50 -17.24
CA ASN A 55 1.93 -2.28 -17.35
C ASN A 55 2.72 -3.56 -17.63
N GLY A 56 2.07 -4.73 -17.65
CA GLY A 56 2.74 -6.03 -17.76
C GLY A 56 3.25 -6.57 -16.41
N PRO A 57 4.02 -7.67 -16.43
CA PRO A 57 4.37 -8.42 -15.22
C PRO A 57 5.14 -7.56 -14.21
N ILE A 58 4.81 -7.72 -12.93
CA ILE A 58 5.57 -7.10 -11.83
C ILE A 58 6.91 -7.80 -11.74
N ALA A 59 8.01 -7.07 -11.94
CA ALA A 59 9.36 -7.62 -11.87
C ALA A 59 9.67 -8.25 -10.51
N ASP A 60 10.56 -9.24 -10.51
CA ASP A 60 10.98 -9.94 -9.30
C ASP A 60 11.54 -8.96 -8.25
N GLY A 61 11.18 -9.18 -6.99
CA GLY A 61 11.55 -8.29 -5.88
C GLY A 61 10.73 -7.00 -5.76
N MET A 62 9.88 -6.67 -6.75
CA MET A 62 9.01 -5.49 -6.71
C MET A 62 7.66 -5.75 -6.04
N THR A 63 7.10 -4.70 -5.47
CA THR A 63 5.73 -4.63 -4.94
C THR A 63 5.01 -3.44 -5.53
N VAL A 64 3.68 -3.48 -5.57
CA VAL A 64 2.88 -2.36 -6.05
C VAL A 64 2.48 -1.48 -4.86
N ASP A 65 2.83 -0.19 -4.91
CA ASP A 65 2.45 0.84 -3.94
C ASP A 65 1.23 1.63 -4.45
N HIS A 66 0.37 2.04 -3.52
CA HIS A 66 -0.76 2.92 -3.76
C HIS A 66 -0.34 4.36 -3.50
N LEU A 67 -0.15 5.14 -4.56
CA LEU A 67 0.17 6.57 -4.46
C LEU A 67 -0.95 7.35 -3.76
N CYS A 68 -2.20 6.94 -4.01
CA CYS A 68 -3.41 7.52 -3.41
C CYS A 68 -3.70 7.05 -1.97
N ARG A 69 -2.91 6.13 -1.41
CA ARG A 69 -3.10 5.55 -0.06
C ARG A 69 -4.46 4.86 0.18
N ASN A 70 -5.23 4.61 -0.88
CA ASN A 70 -6.46 3.84 -0.83
C ASN A 70 -6.23 2.39 -1.26
N LYS A 71 -6.31 1.45 -0.31
CA LYS A 71 -6.10 0.01 -0.53
C LYS A 71 -7.08 -0.64 -1.52
N ARG A 72 -8.25 -0.03 -1.74
CA ARG A 72 -9.28 -0.51 -2.67
C ARG A 72 -9.15 0.09 -4.07
N CYS A 73 -8.31 1.10 -4.24
CA CYS A 73 -8.07 1.70 -5.54
C CYS A 73 -7.35 0.70 -6.46
N VAL A 74 -7.88 0.55 -7.67
CA VAL A 74 -7.31 -0.24 -8.77
C VAL A 74 -7.12 0.60 -10.04
N ARG A 75 -7.04 1.93 -9.90
CA ARG A 75 -6.70 2.80 -11.03
C ARG A 75 -5.21 2.65 -11.36
N PRO A 76 -4.81 2.22 -12.58
CA PRO A 76 -3.40 2.00 -12.91
C PRO A 76 -2.50 3.20 -12.67
N GLU A 77 -2.97 4.42 -12.93
CA GLU A 77 -2.19 5.65 -12.73
C GLU A 77 -1.94 5.96 -11.24
N HIS A 78 -2.67 5.32 -10.32
CA HIS A 78 -2.45 5.45 -8.87
C HIS A 78 -1.56 4.33 -8.30
N LEU A 79 -0.99 3.47 -9.16
CA LEU A 79 -0.20 2.31 -8.80
C LEU A 79 1.22 2.43 -9.35
N GLU A 80 2.21 2.12 -8.53
CA GLU A 80 3.61 2.13 -8.94
C GLU A 80 4.31 0.86 -8.47
N ALA A 81 5.07 0.19 -9.35
CA ALA A 81 5.96 -0.88 -8.92
C ALA A 81 7.21 -0.28 -8.29
N VAL A 82 7.44 -0.62 -7.02
CA VAL A 82 8.56 -0.13 -6.21
C VAL A 82 9.25 -1.29 -5.51
N THR A 83 10.47 -1.04 -5.03
CA THR A 83 11.14 -2.00 -4.15
C THR A 83 10.38 -2.14 -2.83
N ARG A 84 10.53 -3.28 -2.15
CA ARG A 84 9.98 -3.45 -0.78
C ARG A 84 10.52 -2.40 0.19
N GLY A 85 11.79 -2.01 0.04
CA GLY A 85 12.42 -0.97 0.86
C GLY A 85 11.77 0.39 0.69
N ASP A 86 11.50 0.78 -0.57
CA ASP A 86 10.82 2.04 -0.87
C ASP A 86 9.39 2.06 -0.36
N ASN A 87 8.63 0.98 -0.54
CA ASN A 87 7.27 0.87 -0.03
C ASN A 87 7.22 1.06 1.49
N VAL A 88 8.12 0.39 2.23
CA VAL A 88 8.23 0.53 3.70
C VAL A 88 8.66 1.94 4.08
N ARG A 89 9.63 2.54 3.38
CA ARG A 89 10.10 3.91 3.66
C ARG A 89 8.99 4.93 3.44
N ARG A 90 8.24 4.82 2.34
CA ARG A 90 7.12 5.70 2.00
C ARG A 90 6.00 5.59 3.02
N TRP A 91 5.67 4.37 3.46
CA TRP A 91 4.69 4.18 4.54
C TRP A 91 5.19 4.77 5.86
N ALA A 92 6.46 4.56 6.23
CA ALA A 92 7.01 5.16 7.43
C ALA A 92 6.93 6.69 7.39
N ALA A 93 7.16 7.31 6.24
CA ALA A 93 7.07 8.75 6.08
C ALA A 93 5.67 9.33 6.31
N THR A 94 4.59 8.53 6.19
CA THR A 94 3.22 9.02 6.49
C THR A 94 2.97 9.16 7.99
N ILE A 95 3.76 8.50 8.82
CA ILE A 95 3.67 8.62 10.28
C ILE A 95 4.44 9.89 10.68
N THR A 96 3.71 10.94 11.06
CA THR A 96 4.29 12.25 11.39
C THR A 96 4.73 12.39 12.85
N HIS A 97 4.23 11.53 13.74
CA HIS A 97 4.52 11.59 15.17
C HIS A 97 4.95 10.22 15.71
N CYS A 98 5.79 10.23 16.73
CA CYS A 98 6.17 9.01 17.44
C CYS A 98 5.02 8.52 18.34
N PRO A 99 5.08 7.29 18.89
CA PRO A 99 4.04 6.75 19.77
C PRO A 99 3.78 7.57 21.05
N GLN A 100 4.70 8.46 21.45
CA GLN A 100 4.54 9.38 22.57
C GLN A 100 3.97 10.75 22.15
N GLY A 101 3.64 10.94 20.87
CA GLY A 101 3.07 12.18 20.36
C GLY A 101 4.09 13.26 19.96
N HIS A 102 5.39 12.98 19.99
CA HIS A 102 6.40 13.93 19.52
C HIS A 102 6.51 13.92 17.99
N GLU A 103 6.60 15.09 17.38
CA GLU A 103 6.73 15.25 15.93
C GLU A 103 8.06 14.68 15.41
N TYR A 104 8.02 13.98 14.27
CA TYR A 104 9.20 13.57 13.52
C TYR A 104 9.71 14.70 12.62
N SER A 105 10.29 15.75 13.21
CA SER A 105 11.00 16.82 12.50
C SER A 105 12.46 16.46 12.19
N ALA A 106 13.17 17.28 11.41
CA ALA A 106 14.61 17.09 11.15
C ALA A 106 15.46 17.14 12.44
N GLU A 107 15.05 17.98 13.40
CA GLU A 107 15.72 18.20 14.68
C GLU A 107 15.35 17.13 15.72
N ASN A 108 14.18 16.50 15.59
CA ASN A 108 13.66 15.52 16.54
C ASN A 108 13.71 14.07 16.04
N THR A 109 14.24 13.82 14.85
CA THR A 109 14.32 12.49 14.23
C THR A 109 15.76 12.08 13.96
N ARG A 110 16.16 10.93 14.49
CA ARG A 110 17.39 10.24 14.10
C ARG A 110 17.06 8.92 13.40
N VAL A 111 17.56 8.73 12.19
CA VAL A 111 17.45 7.43 11.49
C VAL A 111 18.66 6.57 11.85
N TRP A 112 18.41 5.37 12.37
CA TRP A 112 19.45 4.38 12.67
C TRP A 112 18.98 2.98 12.30
N LYS A 113 19.80 2.22 11.57
CA LYS A 113 19.45 0.90 11.01
C LYS A 113 18.07 0.87 10.32
N GLY A 114 17.77 1.91 9.54
CA GLY A 114 16.50 2.06 8.82
C GLY A 114 15.28 2.39 9.67
N LYS A 115 15.43 2.60 10.99
CA LYS A 115 14.33 2.98 11.89
C LYS A 115 14.46 4.44 12.32
N ARG A 116 13.34 5.16 12.36
CA ARG A 116 13.27 6.50 12.95
C ARG A 116 13.22 6.39 14.47
N ASN A 117 14.06 7.16 15.14
CA ASN A 117 14.11 7.30 16.59
C ASN A 117 13.76 8.74 16.94
N CYS A 118 12.86 8.92 17.91
CA CYS A 118 12.51 10.24 18.45
C CYS A 118 13.57 10.69 19.47
N ILE A 119 14.20 11.84 19.21
CA ILE A 119 15.26 12.39 20.06
C ILE A 119 14.69 12.83 21.42
N THR A 120 13.50 13.44 21.45
CA THR A 120 12.81 13.80 22.70
C THR A 120 12.55 12.58 23.58
N CYS A 121 12.01 11.48 23.02
CA CYS A 121 11.83 10.23 23.77
C CYS A 121 13.13 9.71 24.37
N GLN A 122 14.24 9.78 23.63
CA GLN A 122 15.55 9.35 24.15
C GLN A 122 16.01 10.23 25.31
N ARG A 123 15.81 11.55 25.22
CA ARG A 123 16.16 12.50 26.30
C ARG A 123 15.32 12.25 27.55
N GLU A 124 14.02 12.03 27.39
CA GLU A 124 13.10 11.72 28.50
C GLU A 124 13.45 10.40 29.18
N ALA A 125 13.70 9.35 28.41
CA ALA A 125 14.11 8.06 28.95
C ALA A 125 15.41 8.17 29.74
N LYS A 126 16.39 8.94 29.23
CA LYS A 126 17.65 9.19 29.93
C LYS A 126 17.44 9.93 31.25
N ARG A 127 16.55 10.93 31.29
CA ARG A 127 16.21 11.68 32.52
C ARG A 127 15.55 10.80 33.59
N ARG A 128 14.76 9.80 33.19
CA ARG A 128 14.12 8.86 34.13
C ARG A 128 15.08 7.84 34.73
N ALA A 129 16.23 7.61 34.08
CA ALA A 129 17.23 6.64 34.49
C ALA A 129 18.38 7.26 35.32
N ALA A 130 18.31 8.56 35.59
CA ALA A 130 19.22 9.31 36.45
C ALA A 130 18.55 9.57 37.80
#